data_AF-A0A4Q2JDP4-F1
#
_entry.id   AF-A0A4Q2JDP4-F1
#
_cell.length_a   1.000
_cell.length_b   1.000
_cell.length_c   1.000
_cell.angle_alpha   90.00
_cell.angle_beta   90.00
_cell.angle_gamma   90.00
#
_symmetry.space_group_name_H-M   'P 1'
#
loop_
_entity.id
_entity.type
_entity.pdbx_description
1 polymer ?
#
loop_
_entity_poly.entity_id
_entity_poly.type
_entity_poly.pdbx_seq_one_letter_code
_entity_poly.pdbx_strand_id
1 'polypeptide(L)'
;MKPLIRVPVGDVATLLGQLREAVLLDGLAVLPISGDDEPDDPIEALVPDEVALVIETSGSTNAPKRVGLSGAALRASAGATSRWFGGTHGQWLLALPATYIAGAQVLVRSLVAGTEPAVMPAGGFTPEGFVDAARTLDPDRPWFTSLVPVQLARLVDAADADRSVRAALGSFEAILLGGQAAPARLVERATALGARVHRTYGSSETAGGCVYDGTPLPGVEVRIVDGEVQLAGRMLAEGYLDDPERTARAFAVDADGRRWYRTGDLGSIGDDGRLRVTGRTDDVMTSGGVKVVLGEVERAVHGVDGFADAVVVAVPDPEWGERAAVVGTGS
;
A
#
# COMPACT_ATOMS: atom_id res chain seq x y z
N MET A 1 -27.84 4.01 -2.98
CA MET A 1 -26.79 4.36 -3.96
C MET A 1 -26.55 5.87 -3.89
N LYS A 2 -25.30 6.33 -4.00
CA LYS A 2 -24.93 7.75 -3.94
C LYS A 2 -23.93 8.17 -5.03
N PRO A 3 -23.83 9.47 -5.37
CA PRO A 3 -22.92 9.95 -6.40
C PRO A 3 -21.44 9.74 -6.05
N LEU A 4 -20.64 9.44 -7.08
CA LEU A 4 -19.18 9.42 -7.05
C LEU A 4 -18.62 10.71 -7.67
N ILE A 5 -17.86 11.49 -6.89
CA ILE A 5 -17.20 12.71 -7.37
C ILE A 5 -15.72 12.48 -7.61
N ARG A 6 -15.20 13.03 -8.71
CA ARG A 6 -13.78 13.09 -9.01
C ARG A 6 -13.14 14.28 -8.30
N VAL A 7 -12.04 14.06 -7.61
CA VAL A 7 -11.34 15.13 -6.88
C VAL A 7 -9.86 15.13 -7.24
N PRO A 8 -9.34 16.20 -7.88
CA PRO A 8 -7.93 16.30 -8.24
C PRO A 8 -7.02 16.23 -7.02
N VAL A 9 -6.00 15.37 -7.06
CA VAL A 9 -5.02 15.24 -5.97
C VAL A 9 -4.04 16.42 -5.89
N GLY A 10 -4.03 17.30 -6.90
CA GLY A 10 -3.25 18.54 -6.89
C GLY A 10 -3.76 19.58 -5.88
N ASP A 11 -5.04 19.50 -5.48
CA ASP A 11 -5.63 20.30 -4.40
C ASP A 11 -5.93 19.42 -3.19
N VAL A 12 -4.91 19.20 -2.37
CA VAL A 12 -5.01 18.34 -1.18
C VAL A 12 -5.99 18.89 -0.15
N ALA A 13 -6.19 20.21 -0.07
CA ALA A 13 -7.12 20.81 0.86
C ALA A 13 -8.58 20.46 0.49
N THR A 14 -8.93 20.61 -0.79
CA THR A 14 -10.25 20.20 -1.30
C THR A 14 -10.44 18.69 -1.14
N LEU A 15 -9.43 17.88 -1.49
CA LEU A 15 -9.50 16.43 -1.32
C LEU A 15 -9.72 16.02 0.14
N LEU A 16 -8.99 16.62 1.09
CA LEU A 16 -9.14 16.35 2.52
C LEU A 16 -10.55 16.73 3.01
N GLY A 17 -11.12 17.84 2.52
CA GLY A 17 -12.49 18.25 2.80
C GLY A 17 -13.52 17.24 2.30
N GLN A 18 -13.42 16.80 1.05
CA GLN A 18 -14.34 15.80 0.49
C GLN A 18 -14.20 14.43 1.16
N LEU A 19 -12.97 14.01 1.48
CA LEU A 19 -12.73 12.78 2.26
C LEU A 19 -13.32 12.89 3.67
N ARG A 20 -13.31 14.05 4.31
CA ARG A 20 -13.96 14.24 5.62
C ARG A 20 -15.46 13.95 5.53
N GLU A 21 -16.14 14.55 4.55
CA GLU A 21 -17.56 14.32 4.30
C GLU A 21 -17.83 12.84 4.01
N ALA A 22 -17.11 12.25 3.05
CA ALA A 22 -17.30 10.88 2.60
C ALA A 22 -17.03 9.84 3.71
N VAL A 23 -15.93 10.03 4.44
CA VAL A 23 -15.39 9.03 5.37
C VAL A 23 -15.91 9.22 6.79
N LEU A 24 -16.31 10.42 7.23
CA LEU A 24 -16.79 10.64 8.60
C LEU A 24 -18.27 10.95 8.71
N LEU A 25 -18.88 11.50 7.65
CA LEU A 25 -20.24 12.04 7.66
C LEU A 25 -21.15 11.36 6.63
N ASP A 26 -20.69 10.26 6.04
CA ASP A 26 -21.39 9.47 5.02
C ASP A 26 -21.86 10.32 3.81
N GLY A 27 -21.07 11.33 3.45
CA GLY A 27 -21.29 12.18 2.28
C GLY A 27 -21.05 11.47 0.93
N LEU A 28 -20.86 12.27 -0.12
CA LEU A 28 -20.60 11.76 -1.49
C LEU A 28 -19.35 10.88 -1.53
N ALA A 29 -19.36 9.86 -2.38
CA ALA A 29 -18.17 9.02 -2.56
C ALA A 29 -17.11 9.79 -3.35
N VAL A 30 -15.83 9.53 -3.05
CA VAL A 30 -14.70 10.25 -3.66
C VAL A 30 -13.87 9.31 -4.52
N LEU A 31 -13.49 9.75 -5.71
CA LEU A 31 -12.45 9.17 -6.56
C LEU A 31 -11.32 10.20 -6.72
N PRO A 32 -10.16 10.02 -6.06
CA PRO A 32 -9.02 10.88 -6.27
C PRO A 32 -8.45 10.64 -7.67
N ILE A 33 -8.22 11.72 -8.44
CA ILE A 33 -7.72 11.65 -9.83
C ILE A 33 -6.45 12.48 -10.01
N SER A 34 -5.64 12.15 -11.02
CA SER A 34 -4.46 12.94 -11.36
C SER A 34 -4.91 14.22 -12.07
N GLY A 35 -4.15 15.32 -11.94
CA GLY A 35 -4.56 16.63 -12.49
C GLY A 35 -4.66 16.68 -14.02
N ASP A 36 -4.04 15.73 -14.72
CA ASP A 36 -4.14 15.58 -16.18
C ASP A 36 -5.44 14.87 -16.62
N ASP A 37 -6.14 14.23 -15.69
CA ASP A 37 -7.48 13.72 -15.92
C ASP A 37 -8.44 14.91 -15.79
N GLU A 38 -8.74 15.61 -16.88
CA GLU A 38 -9.77 16.66 -16.85
C GLU A 38 -11.07 16.09 -16.25
N PRO A 39 -11.76 16.82 -15.36
CA PRO A 39 -13.08 16.43 -14.84
C PRO A 39 -14.19 16.57 -15.91
N ASP A 40 -13.84 16.42 -17.20
CA ASP A 40 -14.66 16.82 -18.35
C ASP A 40 -15.84 15.87 -18.62
N ASP A 41 -15.88 14.71 -17.97
CA ASP A 41 -17.10 13.91 -17.89
C ASP A 41 -17.56 13.78 -16.44
N PRO A 42 -18.80 14.21 -16.11
CA PRO A 42 -19.41 13.79 -14.87
C PRO A 42 -19.44 12.27 -14.87
N ILE A 43 -18.81 11.67 -13.86
CA ILE A 43 -19.16 10.30 -13.53
C ILE A 43 -20.62 10.35 -13.06
N GLU A 44 -21.56 10.07 -13.95
CA GLU A 44 -22.91 9.61 -13.59
C GLU A 44 -22.85 8.17 -13.05
N ALA A 45 -21.78 7.80 -12.33
CA ALA A 45 -21.74 6.54 -11.61
C ALA A 45 -22.25 6.77 -10.20
N LEU A 46 -23.35 6.11 -9.93
CA LEU A 46 -23.79 5.85 -8.58
C LEU A 46 -22.99 4.68 -8.03
N VAL A 47 -22.56 4.78 -6.77
CA VAL A 47 -21.94 3.69 -6.02
C VAL A 47 -22.86 3.26 -4.86
N PRO A 48 -22.67 2.07 -4.28
CA PRO A 48 -23.37 1.67 -3.07
C PRO A 48 -23.21 2.71 -1.94
N ASP A 49 -24.21 2.84 -1.06
CA ASP A 49 -24.25 3.93 -0.06
C ASP A 49 -23.11 3.83 0.95
N GLU A 50 -22.68 2.62 1.23
CA GLU A 50 -21.56 2.34 2.11
C GLU A 50 -20.22 2.84 1.57
N VAL A 51 -20.04 2.97 0.25
CA VAL A 51 -18.75 3.33 -0.39
C VAL A 51 -18.43 4.80 -0.15
N ALA A 52 -17.31 5.09 0.49
CA ALA A 52 -16.80 6.44 0.71
C ALA A 52 -15.65 6.81 -0.24
N LEU A 53 -14.81 5.84 -0.60
CA LEU A 53 -13.63 6.04 -1.43
C LEU A 53 -13.59 4.98 -2.53
N VAL A 54 -13.23 5.41 -3.73
CA VAL A 54 -12.90 4.52 -4.84
C VAL A 54 -11.44 4.69 -5.17
N ILE A 55 -10.70 3.59 -5.22
CA ILE A 55 -9.32 3.55 -5.71
C ILE A 55 -9.28 2.77 -7.00
N GLU A 56 -8.75 3.39 -8.05
CA GLU A 56 -8.43 2.71 -9.30
C GLU A 56 -7.07 2.03 -9.20
N THR A 57 -7.03 0.76 -9.57
CA THR A 57 -5.81 -0.04 -9.60
C THR A 57 -5.53 -0.46 -11.03
N SER A 58 -4.24 -0.46 -11.41
CA SER A 58 -3.80 -0.93 -12.71
C SER A 58 -4.12 -2.43 -12.85
N GLY A 59 -5.09 -2.76 -13.70
CA GLY A 59 -5.37 -4.14 -14.10
C GLY A 59 -4.37 -4.57 -15.18
N SER A 60 -3.75 -5.74 -15.03
CA SER A 60 -2.72 -6.23 -15.96
C SER A 60 -3.21 -6.60 -17.36
N THR A 61 -4.51 -6.57 -17.66
CA THR A 61 -5.02 -6.99 -19.00
C THR A 61 -6.38 -6.41 -19.44
N ASN A 62 -7.06 -5.60 -18.62
CA ASN A 62 -8.37 -5.00 -18.94
C ASN A 62 -8.55 -3.71 -18.12
N ALA A 63 -9.58 -2.90 -18.46
CA ALA A 63 -9.94 -1.63 -17.81
C ALA A 63 -9.64 -1.58 -16.29
N PRO A 64 -9.15 -0.43 -15.76
CA PRO A 64 -8.68 -0.30 -14.38
C PRO A 64 -9.72 -0.81 -13.37
N LYS A 65 -9.27 -1.60 -12.39
CA LYS A 65 -10.19 -2.16 -11.38
C LYS A 65 -10.50 -1.06 -10.36
N ARG A 66 -11.79 -0.77 -10.16
CA ARG A 66 -12.27 0.19 -9.18
C ARG A 66 -12.63 -0.52 -7.88
N VAL A 67 -11.84 -0.31 -6.83
CA VAL A 67 -12.07 -0.89 -5.50
C VAL A 67 -12.92 0.08 -4.68
N GLY A 68 -14.10 -0.35 -4.26
CA GLY A 68 -15.02 0.42 -3.42
C GLY A 68 -14.75 0.19 -1.93
N LEU A 69 -14.38 1.24 -1.22
CA LEU A 69 -14.03 1.21 0.21
C LEU A 69 -15.07 1.99 1.01
N SER A 70 -15.62 1.38 2.06
CA SER A 70 -16.52 2.09 2.95
C SER A 70 -15.80 3.01 3.93
N GLY A 71 -16.52 4.03 4.41
CA GLY A 71 -16.00 4.90 5.48
C GLY A 71 -15.64 4.08 6.73
N ALA A 72 -16.43 3.04 7.03
CA ALA A 72 -16.15 2.10 8.12
C ALA A 72 -14.84 1.32 7.91
N ALA A 73 -14.58 0.81 6.70
CA ALA A 73 -13.34 0.10 6.39
C ALA A 73 -12.10 1.00 6.51
N LEU A 74 -12.19 2.22 5.99
CA LEU A 74 -11.13 3.22 6.08
C LEU A 74 -10.80 3.58 7.53
N ARG A 75 -11.83 3.87 8.34
CA ARG A 75 -11.67 4.15 9.78
C ARG A 75 -11.15 2.94 10.55
N ALA A 76 -11.56 1.72 10.18
CA ALA A 76 -11.07 0.50 10.81
C ALA A 76 -9.56 0.30 10.57
N SER A 77 -9.09 0.52 9.34
CA SER A 77 -7.66 0.48 8.98
C SER A 77 -6.85 1.57 9.71
N ALA A 78 -7.36 2.81 9.72
CA ALA A 78 -6.73 3.92 10.45
C ALA A 78 -6.62 3.64 11.95
N GLY A 79 -7.71 3.16 12.57
CA GLY A 79 -7.74 2.80 13.98
C GLY A 79 -6.85 1.59 14.31
N ALA A 80 -6.74 0.60 13.43
CA ALA A 80 -5.82 -0.53 13.61
C ALA A 80 -4.35 -0.07 13.59
N THR A 81 -4.01 0.86 12.70
CA THR A 81 -2.68 1.49 12.65
C THR A 81 -2.39 2.27 13.95
N SER A 82 -3.34 3.09 14.42
CA SER A 82 -3.19 3.83 15.68
C SER A 82 -2.97 2.89 16.87
N ARG A 83 -3.79 1.84 17.02
CA ARG A 83 -3.64 0.85 18.09
C ARG A 83 -2.31 0.10 18.05
N TRP A 84 -1.78 -0.17 16.86
CA TRP A 84 -0.46 -0.77 16.70
C TRP A 84 0.64 0.10 17.30
N PHE A 85 0.55 1.42 17.11
CA PHE A 85 1.46 2.41 17.72
C PHE A 85 0.97 2.91 19.09
N GLY A 86 0.38 2.02 19.90
CA GLY A 86 0.00 2.31 21.29
C GLY A 86 -1.24 3.19 21.47
N GLY A 87 -2.04 3.42 20.41
CA GLY A 87 -3.20 4.31 20.42
C GLY A 87 -2.84 5.80 20.25
N THR A 88 -1.58 6.08 19.89
CA THR A 88 -1.09 7.44 19.73
C THR A 88 -1.61 8.05 18.44
N HIS A 89 -2.17 9.26 18.52
CA HIS A 89 -2.62 10.03 17.36
C HIS A 89 -1.57 11.09 17.04
N GLY A 90 -0.71 10.80 16.07
CA GLY A 90 0.30 11.75 15.59
C GLY A 90 -0.12 12.44 14.29
N GLN A 91 0.77 13.29 13.80
CA GLN A 91 0.57 14.02 12.56
C GLN A 91 1.24 13.27 11.39
N TRP A 92 0.56 13.25 10.24
CA TRP A 92 1.05 12.52 9.08
C TRP A 92 1.59 13.44 7.99
N LEU A 93 2.66 13.00 7.32
CA LEU A 93 3.18 13.62 6.11
C LEU A 93 2.76 12.81 4.87
N LEU A 94 2.02 13.44 3.96
CA LEU A 94 1.61 12.89 2.66
C LEU A 94 2.78 12.97 1.66
N ALA A 95 3.51 11.86 1.53
CA ALA A 95 4.62 11.70 0.58
C ALA A 95 4.29 10.87 -0.66
N LEU A 96 3.07 10.32 -0.71
CA LEU A 96 2.58 9.47 -1.79
C LEU A 96 1.38 10.13 -2.48
N PRO A 97 1.18 9.93 -3.79
CA PRO A 97 -0.03 10.38 -4.46
C PRO A 97 -1.27 9.78 -3.79
N ALA A 98 -2.27 10.62 -3.54
CA ALA A 98 -3.53 10.19 -2.90
C ALA A 98 -4.46 9.40 -3.86
N THR A 99 -4.07 9.23 -5.12
CA THR A 99 -4.68 8.28 -6.07
C THR A 99 -4.42 6.82 -5.67
N TYR A 100 -3.34 6.56 -4.92
CA TYR A 100 -3.08 5.25 -4.33
C TYR A 100 -3.62 5.17 -2.90
N ILE A 101 -4.09 3.98 -2.52
CA ILE A 101 -4.67 3.76 -1.18
C ILE A 101 -3.71 4.14 -0.04
N ALA A 102 -2.40 3.97 -0.21
CA ALA A 102 -1.41 4.33 0.81
C ALA A 102 -1.38 5.85 1.06
N GLY A 103 -1.46 6.66 -0.01
CA GLY A 103 -1.56 8.12 0.09
C GLY A 103 -2.93 8.56 0.62
N ALA A 104 -4.02 7.98 0.12
CA ALA A 104 -5.36 8.28 0.62
C ALA A 104 -5.50 7.97 2.13
N GLN A 105 -4.91 6.89 2.61
CA GLN A 105 -4.92 6.54 4.03
C GLN A 105 -4.08 7.47 4.90
N VAL A 106 -3.07 8.16 4.36
CA VAL A 106 -2.41 9.26 5.10
C VAL A 106 -3.44 10.35 5.44
N LEU A 107 -4.27 10.73 4.46
CA LEU A 107 -5.31 11.74 4.68
C LEU A 107 -6.39 11.26 5.65
N VAL A 108 -6.87 10.01 5.50
CA VAL A 108 -7.86 9.42 6.41
C VAL A 108 -7.33 9.33 7.84
N ARG A 109 -6.07 8.92 8.04
CA ARG A 109 -5.47 8.83 9.37
C ARG A 109 -5.32 10.21 10.02
N SER A 110 -4.98 11.24 9.25
CA SER A 110 -5.00 12.63 9.71
C SER A 110 -6.40 13.08 10.13
N LEU A 111 -7.44 12.75 9.36
CA LEU A 111 -8.83 13.06 9.70
C LEU A 111 -9.28 12.37 10.99
N VAL A 112 -8.97 11.08 11.16
CA VAL A 112 -9.29 10.33 12.39
C VAL A 112 -8.52 10.85 13.60
N ALA A 113 -7.28 11.31 13.40
CA ALA A 113 -6.45 11.92 14.43
C ALA A 113 -6.82 13.37 14.76
N GLY A 114 -7.69 14.01 13.95
CA GLY A 114 -8.01 15.43 14.08
C GLY A 114 -6.81 16.35 13.80
N THR A 115 -5.89 15.93 12.93
CA THR A 115 -4.70 16.69 12.54
C THR A 115 -4.75 17.11 11.09
N GLU A 116 -4.10 18.21 10.74
CA GLU A 116 -3.82 18.54 9.34
C GLU A 116 -2.57 17.80 8.86
N PRO A 117 -2.59 17.12 7.71
CA PRO A 117 -1.39 16.48 7.17
C PRO A 117 -0.38 17.52 6.70
N ALA A 118 0.90 17.27 6.92
CA ALA A 118 1.94 17.92 6.13
C ALA A 118 1.93 17.34 4.70
N VAL A 119 2.19 18.15 3.68
CA VAL A 119 2.07 17.74 2.29
C VAL A 119 3.38 18.01 1.57
N MET A 120 3.87 17.01 0.82
CA MET A 120 5.02 17.20 -0.06
C MET A 120 4.73 18.30 -1.11
N PRO A 121 5.72 19.13 -1.46
CA PRO A 121 5.59 20.05 -2.59
C PRO A 121 5.22 19.33 -3.90
N ALA A 122 4.51 20.02 -4.78
CA ALA A 122 4.24 19.54 -6.13
C ALA A 122 5.56 19.32 -6.92
N GLY A 123 5.55 18.41 -7.89
CA GLY A 123 6.74 18.09 -8.71
C GLY A 123 7.40 16.74 -8.40
N GLY A 124 6.77 15.92 -7.56
CA GLY A 124 7.23 14.56 -7.25
C GLY A 124 8.12 14.49 -6.01
N PHE A 125 8.59 13.28 -5.72
CA PHE A 125 9.33 13.03 -4.47
C PHE A 125 10.81 13.40 -4.59
N THR A 126 11.25 14.36 -3.76
CA THR A 126 12.65 14.75 -3.56
C THR A 126 13.03 14.74 -2.07
N PRO A 127 14.30 14.48 -1.71
CA PRO A 127 14.76 14.58 -0.33
C PRO A 127 14.56 15.98 0.27
N GLU A 128 14.79 17.03 -0.50
CA GLU A 128 14.64 18.42 -0.06
C GLU A 128 13.17 18.73 0.25
N GLY A 129 12.26 18.32 -0.65
CA GLY A 129 10.82 18.48 -0.45
C GLY A 129 10.32 17.71 0.78
N PHE A 130 10.91 16.55 1.06
CA PHE A 130 10.59 15.76 2.26
C PHE A 130 11.02 16.48 3.54
N VAL A 131 12.22 17.06 3.55
CA VAL A 131 12.69 17.88 4.67
C VAL A 131 11.80 19.11 4.86
N ASP A 132 11.46 19.82 3.79
CA ASP A 132 10.61 21.01 3.85
C ASP A 132 9.20 20.69 4.35
N ALA A 133 8.60 19.59 3.89
CA ALA A 133 7.31 19.14 4.40
C ALA A 133 7.40 18.72 5.87
N ALA A 134 8.45 17.99 6.27
CA ALA A 134 8.66 17.55 7.66
C ALA A 134 8.80 18.73 8.62
N ARG A 135 9.38 19.86 8.19
CA ARG A 135 9.49 21.10 8.99
C ARG A 135 8.16 21.74 9.34
N THR A 136 7.07 21.39 8.64
CA THR A 136 5.73 21.92 8.92
C THR A 136 4.95 21.09 9.94
N LEU A 137 5.49 19.93 10.34
CA LEU A 137 4.91 19.09 11.37
C LEU A 137 5.11 19.69 12.77
N ASP A 138 4.10 19.52 13.61
CA ASP A 138 4.10 19.93 15.02
C ASP A 138 5.12 19.07 15.81
N PRO A 139 6.21 19.66 16.34
CA PRO A 139 7.25 18.93 17.04
C PRO A 139 6.79 18.31 18.36
N ASP A 140 5.65 18.72 18.91
CA ASP A 140 5.10 18.17 20.15
C ASP A 140 4.25 16.91 19.90
N ARG A 141 4.15 16.45 18.64
CA ARG A 141 3.41 15.26 18.23
C ARG A 141 4.33 14.23 17.59
N PRO A 142 4.02 12.92 17.70
CA PRO A 142 4.69 11.90 16.90
C PRO A 142 4.42 12.11 15.40
N TRP A 143 5.44 11.89 14.58
CA TRP A 143 5.36 12.05 13.13
C TRP A 143 5.26 10.71 12.43
N PHE A 144 4.37 10.63 11.44
CA PHE A 144 4.15 9.43 10.65
C PHE A 144 4.22 9.74 9.15
N THR A 145 4.71 8.80 8.36
CA THR A 145 4.62 8.90 6.90
C THR A 145 4.53 7.52 6.28
N SER A 146 4.18 7.48 4.99
CA SER A 146 4.21 6.27 4.18
C SER A 146 5.08 6.51 2.95
N LEU A 147 5.96 5.57 2.65
CA LEU A 147 6.90 5.62 1.54
C LEU A 147 6.87 4.32 0.74
N VAL A 148 7.34 4.38 -0.50
CA VAL A 148 7.73 3.20 -1.29
C VAL A 148 9.26 2.99 -1.25
N PRO A 149 9.78 1.79 -1.54
CA PRO A 149 11.22 1.49 -1.47
C PRO A 149 12.11 2.49 -2.22
N VAL A 150 11.71 2.91 -3.43
CA VAL A 150 12.49 3.89 -4.21
C VAL A 150 12.58 5.26 -3.54
N GLN A 151 11.53 5.70 -2.82
CA GLN A 151 11.57 6.96 -2.07
C GLN A 151 12.48 6.86 -0.85
N LEU A 152 12.39 5.73 -0.12
CA LEU A 152 13.29 5.48 1.01
C LEU A 152 14.75 5.41 0.56
N ALA A 153 15.06 4.76 -0.56
CA ALA A 153 16.41 4.69 -1.12
C ALA A 153 16.97 6.10 -1.40
N ARG A 154 16.18 6.97 -2.04
CA ARG A 154 16.57 8.37 -2.28
C ARG A 154 16.89 9.12 -0.99
N LEU A 155 16.09 8.94 0.07
CA LEU A 155 16.35 9.56 1.36
C LEU A 155 17.62 9.01 2.02
N VAL A 156 17.82 7.69 1.97
CA VAL A 156 19.00 7.02 2.54
C VAL A 156 20.27 7.50 1.85
N ASP A 157 20.29 7.56 0.52
CA ASP A 157 21.46 7.99 -0.23
C ASP A 157 21.75 9.49 -0.03
N ALA A 158 20.72 10.34 0.05
CA ALA A 158 20.89 11.76 0.36
C ALA A 158 21.35 12.00 1.82
N ALA A 159 20.90 11.20 2.78
CA ALA A 159 21.25 11.30 4.19
C ALA A 159 22.73 11.00 4.50
N ASP A 160 23.47 10.41 3.57
CA ASP A 160 24.92 10.23 3.68
C ASP A 160 25.68 11.56 3.51
N ALA A 161 25.16 12.48 2.69
CA ALA A 161 25.77 13.78 2.43
C ALA A 161 25.05 14.96 3.11
N ASP A 162 23.76 14.83 3.41
CA ASP A 162 22.93 15.91 3.97
C ASP A 162 22.42 15.57 5.38
N ARG A 163 22.91 16.33 6.36
CA ARG A 163 22.50 16.19 7.77
C ARG A 163 21.03 16.54 8.01
N SER A 164 20.45 17.42 7.22
CA SER A 164 19.04 17.80 7.34
C SER A 164 18.11 16.67 6.89
N VAL A 165 18.47 15.97 5.81
CA VAL A 165 17.76 14.76 5.36
C VAL A 165 17.88 13.65 6.41
N ARG A 166 19.10 13.41 6.92
CA ARG A 166 19.31 12.43 8.00
C ARG A 166 18.48 12.74 9.24
N ALA A 167 18.46 14.01 9.66
CA ALA A 167 17.66 14.44 10.81
C ALA A 167 16.17 14.21 10.57
N ALA A 168 15.63 14.66 9.42
CA ALA A 168 14.22 14.46 9.08
C ALA A 168 13.86 12.97 9.05
N LEU A 169 14.68 12.13 8.41
CA LEU A 169 14.48 10.68 8.34
C LEU A 169 14.41 10.03 9.73
N GLY A 170 15.24 10.48 10.68
CA GLY A 170 15.27 9.97 12.05
C GLY A 170 14.20 10.54 12.99
N SER A 171 13.44 11.56 12.57
CA SER A 171 12.42 12.21 13.40
C SER A 171 11.06 11.52 13.38
N PHE A 172 10.81 10.63 12.41
CA PHE A 172 9.53 9.92 12.31
C PHE A 172 9.42 8.81 13.35
N GLU A 173 8.28 8.77 14.06
CA GLU A 173 7.94 7.68 14.97
C GLU A 173 7.77 6.37 14.19
N ALA A 174 7.15 6.44 13.02
CA ALA A 174 7.13 5.33 12.07
C ALA A 174 7.06 5.79 10.61
N ILE A 175 7.84 5.11 9.79
CA ILE A 175 7.82 5.16 8.33
C ILE A 175 7.22 3.84 7.84
N LEU A 176 5.99 3.90 7.33
CA LEU A 176 5.33 2.75 6.74
C LEU A 176 5.88 2.54 5.32
N LEU A 177 6.58 1.43 5.10
CA LEU A 177 7.19 1.08 3.82
C LEU A 177 6.34 0.03 3.13
N GLY A 178 5.72 0.37 2.01
CA GLY A 178 4.78 -0.53 1.32
C GLY A 178 4.77 -0.36 -0.19
N GLY A 179 3.81 -1.01 -0.84
CA GLY A 179 3.60 -0.97 -2.28
C GLY A 179 4.48 -1.95 -3.07
N GLN A 180 5.66 -2.29 -2.57
CA GLN A 180 6.57 -3.28 -3.16
C GLN A 180 7.42 -3.95 -2.07
N ALA A 181 8.02 -5.11 -2.41
CA ALA A 181 9.03 -5.71 -1.56
C ALA A 181 10.24 -4.78 -1.42
N ALA A 182 10.72 -4.59 -0.20
CA ALA A 182 11.89 -3.75 0.08
C ALA A 182 13.14 -4.62 0.30
N PRO A 183 14.26 -4.35 -0.38
CA PRO A 183 15.52 -5.05 -0.14
C PRO A 183 15.92 -4.96 1.34
N ALA A 184 16.40 -6.08 1.91
CA ALA A 184 16.79 -6.12 3.33
C ALA A 184 17.85 -5.06 3.67
N ARG A 185 18.87 -4.94 2.80
CA ARG A 185 19.96 -3.96 2.93
C ARG A 185 19.48 -2.50 2.95
N LEU A 186 18.43 -2.16 2.20
CA LEU A 186 17.88 -0.80 2.21
C LEU A 186 17.30 -0.46 3.58
N VAL A 187 16.52 -1.37 4.16
CA VAL A 187 15.92 -1.17 5.48
C VAL A 187 16.99 -1.13 6.57
N GLU A 188 18.00 -2.00 6.51
CA GLU A 188 19.14 -1.99 7.43
C GLU A 188 19.90 -0.65 7.38
N ARG A 189 20.21 -0.14 6.17
CA ARG A 189 20.85 1.19 5.99
C ARG A 189 19.96 2.30 6.56
N ALA A 190 18.67 2.30 6.26
CA ALA A 190 17.74 3.29 6.79
C ALA A 190 17.70 3.29 8.33
N THR A 191 17.63 2.11 8.95
CA THR A 191 17.66 1.97 10.41
C THR A 191 18.98 2.44 11.01
N ALA A 192 20.12 2.15 10.36
CA ALA A 192 21.43 2.67 10.79
C ALA A 192 21.50 4.21 10.75
N LEU A 193 20.73 4.85 9.88
CA LEU A 193 20.57 6.30 9.79
C LEU A 193 19.53 6.88 10.75
N GLY A 194 18.90 6.05 11.58
CA GLY A 194 17.91 6.45 12.59
C GLY A 194 16.45 6.28 12.17
N ALA A 195 16.17 5.78 10.96
CA ALA A 195 14.80 5.59 10.48
C ALA A 195 14.09 4.44 11.22
N ARG A 196 12.82 4.67 11.61
CA ARG A 196 11.93 3.66 12.20
C ARG A 196 11.02 3.08 11.12
N VAL A 197 11.56 2.15 10.34
CA VAL A 197 10.87 1.56 9.18
C VAL A 197 10.03 0.36 9.59
N HIS A 198 8.76 0.38 9.23
CA HIS A 198 7.84 -0.76 9.35
C HIS A 198 7.43 -1.22 7.96
N ARG A 199 7.77 -2.47 7.61
CA ARG A 199 7.34 -3.06 6.33
C ARG A 199 5.86 -3.36 6.40
N THR A 200 5.12 -2.98 5.38
CA THR A 200 3.67 -3.15 5.33
C THR A 200 3.27 -4.07 4.19
N TYR A 201 2.32 -4.96 4.46
CA TYR A 201 1.66 -5.81 3.48
C TYR A 201 0.15 -5.54 3.49
N GLY A 202 -0.43 -5.46 2.30
CA GLY A 202 -1.82 -5.12 2.06
C GLY A 202 -2.00 -4.51 0.66
N SER A 203 -3.24 -4.23 0.30
CA SER A 203 -3.63 -3.71 -1.01
C SER A 203 -4.76 -2.68 -0.88
N SER A 204 -5.31 -2.23 -2.01
CA SER A 204 -6.51 -1.39 -2.01
C SER A 204 -7.70 -2.11 -1.38
N GLU A 205 -7.82 -3.42 -1.60
CA GLU A 205 -8.88 -4.29 -1.06
C GLU A 205 -8.84 -4.44 0.46
N THR A 206 -7.73 -4.07 1.11
CA THR A 206 -7.58 -4.09 2.57
C THR A 206 -7.51 -2.69 3.18
N ALA A 207 -7.90 -1.66 2.42
CA ALA A 207 -7.79 -0.27 2.82
C ALA A 207 -6.35 0.12 3.22
N GLY A 208 -5.35 -0.39 2.48
CA GLY A 208 -3.93 -0.18 2.72
C GLY A 208 -3.26 -1.32 3.51
N GLY A 209 -2.08 -1.06 4.05
CA GLY A 209 -1.33 -2.05 4.83
C GLY A 209 -2.09 -2.54 6.06
N CYS A 210 -2.21 -3.87 6.20
CA CYS A 210 -2.93 -4.53 7.29
C CYS A 210 -2.08 -5.58 8.03
N VAL A 211 -0.87 -5.87 7.56
CA VAL A 211 0.13 -6.71 8.23
C VAL A 211 1.45 -5.93 8.27
N TYR A 212 1.98 -5.66 9.46
CA TYR A 212 3.23 -4.91 9.65
C TYR A 212 4.33 -5.83 10.16
N ASP A 213 5.47 -5.84 9.46
CA ASP A 213 6.63 -6.68 9.77
C ASP A 213 6.28 -8.17 9.93
N GLY A 214 5.34 -8.65 9.11
CA GLY A 214 4.81 -10.01 9.14
C GLY A 214 3.76 -10.27 10.22
N THR A 215 3.41 -9.27 11.04
CA THR A 215 2.41 -9.39 12.12
C THR A 215 1.10 -8.71 11.74
N PRO A 216 -0.07 -9.37 11.84
CA PRO A 216 -1.36 -8.75 11.54
C PRO A 216 -1.67 -7.58 12.49
N LEU A 217 -2.23 -6.48 11.98
CA LEU A 217 -2.69 -5.39 12.83
C LEU A 217 -3.87 -5.82 13.73
N PRO A 218 -4.17 -5.08 14.82
CA PRO A 218 -5.29 -5.41 15.70
C PRO A 218 -6.64 -5.45 14.98
N GLY A 219 -7.28 -6.62 14.95
CA GLY A 219 -8.54 -6.89 14.25
C GLY A 219 -8.37 -7.42 12.83
N VAL A 220 -7.14 -7.74 12.42
CA VAL A 220 -6.80 -8.44 11.18
C VAL A 220 -6.56 -9.91 11.49
N GLU A 221 -7.14 -10.77 10.69
CA GLU A 221 -6.90 -12.20 10.68
C GLU A 221 -6.22 -12.60 9.38
N VAL A 222 -5.28 -13.54 9.49
CA VAL A 222 -4.52 -14.08 8.36
C VAL A 222 -4.59 -15.59 8.42
N ARG A 223 -4.85 -16.22 7.27
CA ARG A 223 -4.73 -17.67 7.10
C ARG A 223 -4.05 -18.00 5.78
N ILE A 224 -3.53 -19.22 5.71
CA ILE A 224 -2.98 -19.79 4.47
C ILE A 224 -3.91 -20.93 4.04
N VAL A 225 -4.46 -20.84 2.84
CA VAL A 225 -5.31 -21.88 2.24
C VAL A 225 -4.71 -22.24 0.90
N ASP A 226 -4.32 -23.51 0.72
CA ASP A 226 -3.68 -23.99 -0.50
C ASP A 226 -2.46 -23.15 -0.94
N GLY A 227 -1.71 -22.62 0.05
CA GLY A 227 -0.56 -21.75 -0.17
C GLY A 227 -0.91 -20.28 -0.42
N GLU A 228 -2.17 -19.94 -0.64
CA GLU A 228 -2.66 -18.56 -0.82
C GLU A 228 -2.87 -17.87 0.52
N VAL A 229 -2.39 -16.63 0.62
CA VAL A 229 -2.66 -15.74 1.75
C VAL A 229 -4.10 -15.26 1.66
N GLN A 230 -4.86 -15.44 2.74
CA GLN A 230 -6.20 -14.89 2.87
C GLN A 230 -6.30 -13.99 4.10
N LEU A 231 -6.97 -12.85 3.93
CA LEU A 231 -7.04 -11.79 4.93
C LEU A 231 -8.51 -11.55 5.33
N ALA A 232 -8.76 -11.36 6.62
CA ALA A 232 -10.08 -11.02 7.12
C ALA A 232 -10.01 -9.86 8.13
N GLY A 233 -11.09 -9.07 8.18
CA GLY A 233 -11.26 -8.01 9.16
C GLY A 233 -12.15 -6.88 8.64
N ARG A 234 -12.35 -5.86 9.48
CA ARG A 234 -13.26 -4.74 9.18
C ARG A 234 -12.71 -3.75 8.15
N MET A 235 -11.42 -3.83 7.84
CA MET A 235 -10.73 -3.00 6.84
C MET A 235 -10.97 -3.44 5.39
N LEU A 236 -11.61 -4.59 5.17
CA LEU A 236 -11.81 -5.10 3.81
C LEU A 236 -12.72 -4.16 3.02
N ALA A 237 -12.39 -3.98 1.74
CA ALA A 237 -13.22 -3.29 0.77
C ALA A 237 -14.55 -4.01 0.56
N GLU A 238 -15.57 -3.26 0.14
CA GLU A 238 -16.90 -3.79 -0.18
C GLU A 238 -16.85 -4.69 -1.42
N GLY A 239 -15.97 -4.35 -2.38
CA GLY A 239 -15.72 -5.14 -3.57
C GLY A 239 -15.16 -4.32 -4.72
N TYR A 240 -15.28 -4.88 -5.92
CA TYR A 240 -15.00 -4.20 -7.17
C TYR A 240 -16.29 -3.61 -7.73
N LEU A 241 -16.28 -2.31 -8.02
CA LEU A 241 -17.42 -1.62 -8.62
C LEU A 241 -17.69 -2.17 -10.02
N ASP A 242 -18.97 -2.41 -10.32
CA ASP A 242 -19.48 -2.93 -11.59
C ASP A 242 -18.89 -4.31 -11.99
N ASP A 243 -18.32 -5.05 -11.02
CA ASP A 243 -17.75 -6.39 -11.24
C ASP A 243 -18.10 -7.34 -10.06
N PRO A 244 -19.39 -7.73 -9.94
CA PRO A 244 -19.85 -8.59 -8.85
C PRO A 244 -19.24 -9.99 -8.91
N GLU A 245 -18.91 -10.49 -10.11
CA GLU A 245 -18.26 -11.79 -10.24
C GLU A 245 -16.83 -11.80 -9.68
N ARG A 246 -16.01 -10.80 -10.02
CA ARG A 246 -14.67 -10.68 -9.42
C ARG A 246 -14.78 -10.45 -7.93
N THR A 247 -15.78 -9.69 -7.47
CA THR A 247 -16.04 -9.49 -6.04
C THR A 247 -16.31 -10.83 -5.34
N ALA A 248 -17.23 -11.64 -5.88
CA ALA A 248 -17.54 -12.95 -5.30
C ALA A 248 -16.34 -13.92 -5.32
N ARG A 249 -15.48 -13.84 -6.35
CA ARG A 249 -14.26 -14.66 -6.43
C ARG A 249 -13.18 -14.22 -5.43
N ALA A 250 -13.02 -12.92 -5.23
CA ALA A 250 -11.98 -12.36 -4.36
C ALA A 250 -12.39 -12.31 -2.89
N PHE A 251 -13.67 -12.11 -2.59
CA PHE A 251 -14.19 -11.98 -1.23
C PHE A 251 -15.17 -13.11 -0.93
N ALA A 252 -14.64 -14.20 -0.39
CA ALA A 252 -15.43 -15.38 -0.03
C ALA A 252 -15.89 -15.31 1.42
N VAL A 253 -17.10 -15.81 1.69
CA VAL A 253 -17.61 -16.00 3.05
C VAL A 253 -17.47 -17.47 3.40
N ASP A 254 -16.82 -17.78 4.52
CA ASP A 254 -16.70 -19.17 4.98
C ASP A 254 -17.95 -19.66 5.73
N ALA A 255 -17.92 -20.92 6.18
CA ALA A 255 -19.05 -21.56 6.84
C ALA A 255 -19.47 -20.86 8.16
N ASP A 256 -18.56 -20.13 8.80
CA ASP A 256 -18.82 -19.38 10.04
C ASP A 256 -19.31 -17.95 9.75
N GLY A 257 -19.53 -17.61 8.48
CA GLY A 257 -19.95 -16.27 8.07
C GLY A 257 -18.82 -15.25 8.03
N ARG A 258 -17.55 -15.68 8.16
CA ARG A 258 -16.40 -14.78 8.09
C ARG A 258 -16.08 -14.48 6.64
N ARG A 259 -15.98 -13.18 6.31
CA ARG A 259 -15.54 -12.70 4.99
C ARG A 259 -14.01 -12.66 4.90
N TRP A 260 -13.48 -13.36 3.91
CA TRP A 260 -12.06 -13.48 3.60
C TRP A 260 -11.76 -12.91 2.22
N TYR A 261 -10.77 -12.04 2.15
CA TYR A 261 -10.16 -11.59 0.91
C TYR A 261 -9.05 -12.57 0.49
N ARG A 262 -9.17 -13.08 -0.72
CA ARG A 262 -8.20 -13.91 -1.42
C ARG A 262 -7.25 -13.01 -2.18
N THR A 263 -6.01 -12.90 -1.69
CA THR A 263 -5.07 -11.89 -2.19
C THR A 263 -4.48 -12.27 -3.55
N GLY A 264 -4.52 -13.56 -3.90
CA GLY A 264 -3.74 -14.10 -5.00
C GLY A 264 -2.24 -14.12 -4.71
N ASP A 265 -1.80 -13.83 -3.49
CA ASP A 265 -0.40 -13.91 -3.09
C ASP A 265 -0.11 -15.25 -2.42
N LEU A 266 1.05 -15.81 -2.69
CA LEU A 266 1.55 -17.01 -2.02
C LEU A 266 2.27 -16.63 -0.74
N GLY A 267 2.15 -17.47 0.29
CA GLY A 267 2.86 -17.24 1.53
C GLY A 267 2.76 -18.38 2.54
N SER A 268 3.43 -18.17 3.66
CA SER A 268 3.44 -19.09 4.80
C SER A 268 3.46 -18.31 6.12
N ILE A 269 3.04 -18.98 7.20
CA ILE A 269 3.28 -18.49 8.56
C ILE A 269 4.49 -19.23 9.10
N GLY A 270 5.49 -18.47 9.54
CA GLY A 270 6.68 -19.03 10.16
C GLY A 270 6.44 -19.59 11.55
N ASP A 271 7.43 -20.33 12.06
CA ASP A 271 7.43 -20.81 13.46
C ASP A 271 7.40 -19.65 14.49
N ASP A 272 7.84 -18.46 14.07
CA ASP A 272 7.76 -17.20 14.82
C ASP A 272 6.37 -16.53 14.74
N GLY A 273 5.39 -17.17 14.10
CA GLY A 273 4.04 -16.66 13.90
C GLY A 273 3.93 -15.54 12.86
N ARG A 274 5.01 -15.22 12.14
CA ARG A 274 5.03 -14.13 11.16
C ARG A 274 4.64 -14.60 9.76
N LEU A 275 3.83 -13.80 9.07
CA LEU A 275 3.54 -13.96 7.66
C LEU A 275 4.78 -13.68 6.81
N ARG A 276 5.08 -14.61 5.90
CA ARG A 276 6.07 -14.47 4.84
C ARG A 276 5.37 -14.61 3.50
N VAL A 277 5.30 -13.51 2.75
CA VAL A 277 4.76 -13.50 1.37
C VAL A 277 5.89 -13.88 0.43
N THR A 278 5.66 -14.87 -0.43
CA THR A 278 6.71 -15.47 -1.26
C THR A 278 6.64 -15.11 -2.74
N GLY A 279 5.48 -14.66 -3.22
CA GLY A 279 5.25 -14.21 -4.58
C GLY A 279 3.76 -14.12 -4.88
N ARG A 280 3.39 -14.03 -6.16
CA ARG A 280 1.99 -14.11 -6.59
C ARG A 280 1.66 -15.45 -7.23
N THR A 281 0.39 -15.84 -7.15
CA THR A 281 -0.15 -17.06 -7.76
C THR A 281 -0.11 -17.02 -9.30
N ASP A 282 -0.20 -15.83 -9.89
CA ASP A 282 -0.04 -15.61 -11.34
C ASP A 282 1.42 -15.36 -11.77
N ASP A 283 2.33 -15.13 -10.81
CA ASP A 283 3.79 -15.11 -11.02
C ASP A 283 4.43 -16.50 -10.75
N VAL A 284 3.65 -17.56 -10.95
CA VAL A 284 4.11 -18.95 -10.88
C VAL A 284 4.27 -19.48 -12.29
N MET A 285 5.50 -19.81 -12.66
CA MET A 285 5.79 -20.52 -13.90
C MET A 285 5.80 -22.03 -13.68
N THR A 286 5.57 -22.81 -14.73
CA THR A 286 5.74 -24.27 -14.70
C THR A 286 6.93 -24.67 -15.55
N SER A 287 8.00 -25.15 -14.90
CA SER A 287 9.21 -25.64 -15.56
C SER A 287 9.32 -27.14 -15.36
N GLY A 288 9.23 -27.94 -16.44
CA GLY A 288 9.34 -29.40 -16.34
C GLY A 288 8.27 -30.09 -15.49
N GLY A 289 7.10 -29.46 -15.33
CA GLY A 289 6.03 -29.94 -14.44
C GLY A 289 6.18 -29.52 -12.97
N VAL A 290 7.20 -28.74 -12.63
CA VAL A 290 7.40 -28.16 -11.30
C VAL A 290 6.91 -26.71 -11.29
N LYS A 291 6.09 -26.35 -10.31
CA LYS A 291 5.68 -24.96 -10.08
C LYS A 291 6.82 -24.19 -9.42
N VAL A 292 7.26 -23.12 -10.06
CA VAL A 292 8.33 -22.24 -9.57
C VAL A 292 7.74 -20.86 -9.35
N VAL A 293 7.84 -20.35 -8.11
CA VAL A 293 7.42 -19.00 -7.76
C VAL A 293 8.52 -18.03 -8.19
N LEU A 294 8.27 -17.20 -9.20
CA LEU A 294 9.31 -16.30 -9.75
C LEU A 294 9.85 -15.33 -8.68
N GLY A 295 8.99 -14.86 -7.78
CA GLY A 295 9.39 -14.00 -6.66
C GLY A 295 10.30 -14.67 -5.63
N GLU A 296 10.30 -16.00 -5.51
CA GLU A 296 11.29 -16.74 -4.70
C GLU A 296 12.65 -16.74 -5.37
N VAL A 297 12.67 -16.98 -6.68
CA VAL A 297 13.89 -16.92 -7.48
C VAL A 297 14.48 -15.52 -7.45
N GLU A 298 13.64 -14.49 -7.60
CA GLU A 298 14.07 -13.09 -7.54
C GLU A 298 14.72 -12.73 -6.20
N ARG A 299 14.08 -13.08 -5.07
CA ARG A 299 14.68 -12.84 -3.74
C ARG A 299 16.01 -13.58 -3.54
N ALA A 300 16.14 -14.80 -4.07
CA ALA A 300 17.40 -15.53 -4.01
C ALA A 300 18.48 -14.85 -4.88
N VAL A 301 18.10 -14.37 -6.06
CA VAL A 301 18.97 -13.67 -7.00
C VAL A 301 19.47 -12.32 -6.44
N HIS A 302 18.64 -11.58 -5.68
CA HIS A 302 19.07 -10.35 -4.99
C HIS A 302 20.21 -10.58 -4.00
N GLY A 303 20.45 -11.82 -3.56
CA GLY A 303 21.59 -12.20 -2.73
C GLY A 303 22.92 -12.36 -3.47
N VAL A 304 22.91 -12.33 -4.81
CA VAL A 304 24.10 -12.47 -5.67
C VAL A 304 24.68 -11.10 -6.01
N ASP A 305 26.01 -10.95 -5.90
CA ASP A 305 26.69 -9.69 -6.23
C ASP A 305 26.40 -9.27 -7.68
N GLY A 306 26.01 -8.00 -7.86
CA GLY A 306 25.63 -7.44 -9.16
C GLY A 306 24.15 -7.61 -9.54
N PHE A 307 23.33 -8.28 -8.73
CA PHE A 307 21.92 -8.56 -9.03
C PHE A 307 20.93 -8.01 -8.00
N ALA A 308 21.33 -7.01 -7.21
CA ALA A 308 20.48 -6.44 -6.16
C ALA A 308 19.16 -5.82 -6.68
N ASP A 309 19.15 -5.36 -7.94
CA ASP A 309 17.99 -4.75 -8.61
C ASP A 309 17.43 -5.64 -9.73
N ALA A 310 17.79 -6.93 -9.75
CA ALA A 310 17.38 -7.83 -10.80
C ALA A 310 15.89 -8.19 -10.71
N VAL A 311 15.24 -8.36 -11.85
CA VAL A 311 13.87 -8.85 -11.97
C VAL A 311 13.88 -10.25 -12.57
N VAL A 312 13.02 -11.15 -12.07
CA VAL A 312 12.90 -12.50 -12.64
C VAL A 312 11.58 -12.65 -13.37
N VAL A 313 11.67 -13.05 -14.64
CA VAL A 313 10.51 -13.28 -15.51
C VAL A 313 10.50 -14.69 -16.06
N ALA A 314 9.31 -15.26 -16.29
CA ALA A 314 9.19 -16.49 -17.05
C ALA A 314 9.44 -16.22 -18.54
N VAL A 315 10.24 -17.07 -19.17
CA VAL A 315 10.41 -17.08 -20.63
C VAL A 315 10.13 -18.48 -21.19
N PRO A 316 9.58 -18.60 -22.41
CA PRO A 316 9.38 -19.89 -23.04
C PRO A 316 10.69 -20.68 -23.17
N ASP A 317 10.63 -21.98 -22.91
CA ASP A 317 11.75 -22.90 -23.07
C ASP A 317 11.31 -24.16 -23.85
N PRO A 318 12.01 -24.57 -24.92
CA PRO A 318 11.60 -25.72 -25.74
C PRO A 318 11.65 -27.08 -25.03
N GLU A 319 12.48 -27.23 -24.00
CA GLU A 319 12.65 -28.48 -23.25
C GLU A 319 11.76 -28.51 -22.00
N TRP A 320 11.70 -27.39 -21.29
CA TRP A 320 11.06 -27.29 -19.98
C TRP A 320 9.66 -26.64 -20.01
N GLY A 321 9.21 -26.18 -21.17
CA GLY A 321 8.01 -25.36 -21.36
C GLY A 321 8.28 -23.90 -21.02
N GLU A 322 8.73 -23.64 -19.79
CA GLU A 322 9.15 -22.32 -19.32
C GLU A 322 10.45 -22.43 -18.50
N ARG A 323 11.26 -21.36 -18.49
CA ARG A 323 12.40 -21.18 -17.56
C ARG A 323 12.38 -19.77 -16.94
N ALA A 324 13.01 -19.62 -15.77
CA ALA A 324 13.22 -18.31 -15.16
C ALA A 324 14.38 -17.58 -15.85
N ALA A 325 14.15 -16.34 -16.30
CA ALA A 325 15.18 -15.45 -16.81
C ALA A 325 15.41 -14.31 -15.82
N VAL A 326 16.67 -14.04 -15.49
CA VAL A 326 17.09 -12.94 -14.65
C VAL A 326 17.43 -11.74 -15.53
N VAL A 327 16.73 -10.62 -15.33
CA VAL A 327 16.99 -9.35 -15.99
C VAL A 327 17.62 -8.41 -14.96
N GLY A 328 18.94 -8.22 -15.05
CA GLY A 328 19.65 -7.24 -14.24
C GLY A 328 19.78 -5.90 -14.95
N THR A 329 19.83 -4.81 -14.19
CA THR A 329 20.38 -3.54 -14.67
C THR A 329 21.89 -3.73 -14.79
N GLY A 330 22.42 -3.75 -16.02
CA GLY A 330 23.85 -3.95 -16.25
C GLY A 330 24.69 -2.94 -15.48
N SER A 331 25.67 -3.44 -14.72
CA SER A 331 26.82 -2.66 -14.25
C SER A 331 27.91 -2.64 -15.32
#